data_AF-A0A3S0VRG2-F1
#
_entry.id   AF-A0A3S0VRG2-F1
#
_cell.length_a   1.000
_cell.length_b   1.000
_cell.length_c   1.000
_cell.angle_alpha   90.00
_cell.angle_beta   90.00
_cell.angle_gamma   90.00
#
_symmetry.space_group_name_H-M   'P 1'
#
loop_
_entity.id
_entity.type
_entity.pdbx_description
1 polymer ?
#
loop_
_entity_poly.entity_id
_entity_poly.type
_entity_poly.pdbx_seq_one_letter_code
_entity_poly.pdbx_strand_id
1 'polypeptide(L)' 'MSIAIAADRALVWDNQQTKMVQKIRVAVSLVGNQGSVYRQVGPIYVETAQEIFEAVQLLQTRLIKSLLPRTS' A
#
# COMPACT_ATOMS: atom_id res chain seq x y z
N MET A 1 9.19 -13.57 -9.48
CA MET A 1 8.54 -12.73 -8.46
C MET A 1 8.28 -11.37 -9.09
N SER A 2 7.17 -10.73 -8.75
CA SER A 2 6.81 -9.42 -9.29
C SER A 2 6.33 -8.48 -8.20
N ILE A 3 6.46 -7.17 -8.43
CA ILE A 3 5.81 -6.17 -7.58
C ILE A 3 4.40 -5.95 -8.14
N ALA A 4 3.39 -6.11 -7.29
CA ALA A 4 2.01 -5.81 -7.58
C ALA A 4 1.58 -4.57 -6.80
N ILE A 5 0.81 -3.70 -7.46
CA ILE A 5 0.20 -2.51 -6.86
C ILE A 5 -1.30 -2.71 -6.86
N ALA A 6 -1.93 -2.51 -5.70
CA ALA A 6 -3.38 -2.44 -5.57
C ALA A 6 -3.77 -1.00 -5.22
N ALA A 7 -4.73 -0.46 -5.97
CA ALA A 7 -5.34 0.85 -5.73
C ALA A 7 -6.85 0.73 -5.94
N ASP A 8 -7.59 0.54 -4.85
CA ASP A 8 -9.03 0.28 -4.88
C ASP A 8 -9.79 1.23 -3.94
N ARG A 9 -11.08 1.47 -4.21
CA ARG A 9 -11.91 2.29 -3.31
C ARG A 9 -12.29 1.48 -2.08
N ALA A 10 -12.05 2.06 -0.91
CA ALA A 10 -12.43 1.50 0.38
C ALA A 10 -13.26 2.52 1.17
N LEU A 11 -14.21 2.03 1.96
CA LEU A 11 -14.85 2.82 3.00
C LEU A 11 -14.01 2.74 4.27
N VAL A 12 -13.63 3.91 4.80
CA VAL A 12 -12.82 4.04 6.02
C VAL A 12 -13.61 4.85 7.02
N TRP A 13 -13.58 4.44 8.29
CA TRP A 13 -14.15 5.23 9.37
C TRP A 13 -13.25 6.43 9.67
N ASP A 14 -13.79 7.64 9.51
CA ASP A 14 -13.10 8.89 9.86
C ASP A 14 -13.53 9.30 11.28
N ASN A 15 -12.57 9.24 12.22
CA ASN A 15 -12.80 9.60 13.62
C ASN A 15 -13.11 11.09 13.82
N GLN A 16 -12.63 11.98 12.95
CA GLN A 16 -12.87 13.42 13.08
C GLN A 16 -14.27 13.78 12.59
N GLN A 17 -14.69 13.16 11.48
CA GLN A 17 -16.01 13.40 10.90
C GLN A 17 -17.10 12.48 11.47
N THR A 18 -16.72 11.49 12.29
CA THR A 18 -17.59 10.47 12.89
C THR A 18 -18.49 9.80 11.85
N LYS A 19 -17.93 9.48 10.68
CA LYS A 19 -18.66 8.86 9.56
C LYS A 19 -17.76 8.00 8.69
N MET A 20 -18.37 7.15 7.88
CA MET A 20 -17.67 6.44 6.81
C MET A 20 -17.36 7.39 5.65
N VAL A 21 -16.12 7.41 5.21
CA VAL A 21 -15.65 8.19 4.05
C VAL A 21 -15.05 7.26 3.01
N GLN A 22 -15.25 7.58 1.74
CA GLN A 22 -14.59 6.85 0.64
C GLN A 22 -13.14 7.34 0.50
N LYS A 23 -12.21 6.41 0.48
CA LYS A 23 -10.78 6.65 0.22
C LYS A 23 -10.29 5.66 -0.82
N ILE A 24 -9.15 5.95 -1.42
CA ILE A 24 -8.42 5.02 -2.27
C ILE A 24 -7.38 4.32 -1.39
N ARG A 25 -7.55 3.01 -1.23
CA ARG A 25 -6.64 2.14 -0.52
C ARG A 25 -5.51 1.74 -1.46
N VAL A 26 -4.29 2.12 -1.11
CA VAL A 26 -3.08 1.80 -1.87
C VAL A 26 -2.22 0.82 -1.07
N ALA A 27 -1.86 -0.30 -1.69
CA ALA A 27 -0.95 -1.30 -1.14
C ALA A 27 0.02 -1.79 -2.21
N VAL A 28 1.23 -2.18 -1.79
CA VAL A 28 2.25 -2.74 -2.68
C VAL A 28 2.72 -4.07 -2.11
N SER A 29 2.78 -5.08 -2.98
CA SER A 29 3.09 -6.47 -2.60
C SER A 29 4.20 -7.05 -3.47
N LEU A 30 5.09 -7.83 -2.86
CA LEU A 30 5.98 -8.74 -3.58
C LEU A 30 5.26 -10.08 -3.72
N VAL A 31 5.00 -10.48 -4.97
CA VAL A 31 4.25 -11.68 -5.31
C VAL A 31 5.20 -12.76 -5.81
N GLY A 32 5.08 -13.96 -5.25
CA GLY A 32 5.79 -15.17 -5.64
C GLY A 32 5.33 -15.69 -7.00
N ASN A 33 6.09 -16.63 -7.58
CA ASN A 33 5.82 -17.16 -8.92
C ASN A 33 4.47 -17.90 -9.03
N GLN A 34 3.89 -18.33 -7.91
CA GLN A 34 2.60 -19.01 -7.83
C GLN A 34 1.45 -18.08 -7.36
N GLY A 35 1.66 -16.76 -7.38
CA GLY A 35 0.65 -15.78 -6.97
C GLY A 35 0.55 -15.57 -5.45
N SER A 36 1.35 -16.27 -4.63
CA SER A 36 1.40 -16.05 -3.19
C SER A 36 2.00 -14.69 -2.86
N VAL A 37 1.38 -13.95 -1.92
CA VAL A 37 1.95 -12.69 -1.42
C VAL A 37 3.07 -13.03 -0.43
N TYR A 38 4.31 -12.78 -0.82
CA TYR A 38 5.47 -13.00 0.04
C TYR A 38 5.59 -11.89 1.09
N ARG A 39 5.32 -10.65 0.69
CA ARG A 39 5.33 -9.50 1.58
C ARG A 39 4.42 -8.40 1.03
N GLN A 40 3.76 -7.69 1.93
CA GLN A 40 2.93 -6.54 1.61
C GLN A 40 3.26 -5.38 2.53
N VAL A 41 3.15 -4.16 1.99
CA VAL A 41 3.23 -2.91 2.74
C VAL A 41 2.01 -2.03 2.45
N GLY A 42 1.59 -1.28 3.47
CA GLY A 42 0.34 -0.53 3.48
C GLY A 42 -0.75 -1.23 4.31
N PRO A 43 -2.02 -0.82 4.17
CA PRO A 43 -2.50 0.19 3.23
C PRO A 43 -2.13 1.62 3.63
N ILE A 44 -2.03 2.50 2.63
CA ILE A 44 -2.15 3.95 2.80
C ILE A 44 -3.47 4.37 2.16
N TYR A 45 -4.24 5.19 2.85
CA TYR A 45 -5.50 5.73 2.33
C TYR A 45 -5.27 7.14 1.81
N VAL A 46 -5.63 7.35 0.55
CA VAL A 46 -5.46 8.64 -0.15
C VAL A 46 -6.78 9.07 -0.80
N GLU A 47 -6.87 10.31 -1.26
CA GLU A 47 -8.08 10.87 -1.85
C GLU A 47 -7.96 11.10 -3.35
N THR A 48 -6.75 11.42 -3.82
CA THR A 48 -6.52 11.87 -5.20
C THR A 48 -5.62 10.92 -5.98
N ALA A 49 -5.68 11.01 -7.31
CA ALA A 49 -4.82 10.22 -8.18
C ALA A 49 -3.33 10.56 -8.02
N GLN A 50 -2.99 11.82 -7.73
CA GLN A 50 -1.62 12.24 -7.49
C GLN A 50 -1.06 11.59 -6.22
N GLU A 51 -1.83 11.59 -5.13
CA GLU A 51 -1.44 10.94 -3.89
C GLU A 51 -1.29 9.42 -4.03
N ILE A 52 -1.99 8.76 -4.97
CA ILE A 52 -1.73 7.35 -5.28
C ILE A 52 -0.29 7.16 -5.73
N PHE A 53 0.19 8.00 -6.65
CA PHE A 53 1.55 7.89 -7.17
C PHE A 53 2.59 8.08 -6.06
N GLU A 54 2.41 9.09 -5.23
CA GLU A 54 3.27 9.37 -4.07
C GLU A 54 3.24 8.21 -3.05
N ALA A 55 2.05 7.67 -2.75
CA ALA A 55 1.88 6.52 -1.87
C ALA A 55 2.56 5.27 -2.43
N VAL A 56 2.46 5.01 -3.74
CA VAL A 56 3.15 3.89 -4.39
C VAL A 56 4.66 4.02 -4.26
N GLN A 57 5.24 5.19 -4.55
CA GLN A 57 6.69 5.41 -4.43
C GLN A 57 7.19 5.19 -2.99
N LEU A 58 6.45 5.72 -2.02
CA LEU A 58 6.74 5.53 -0.59
C LEU A 58 6.66 4.05 -0.19
N LEU A 59 5.60 3.35 -0.61
CA LEU A 59 5.39 1.95 -0.29
C LEU A 59 6.44 1.05 -0.95
N GLN A 60 6.81 1.30 -2.21
CA GLN A 60 7.89 0.58 -2.88
C GLN A 60 9.21 0.73 -2.11
N THR A 61 9.55 1.95 -1.69
CA THR A 61 10.75 2.20 -0.86
C THR A 61 10.70 1.42 0.45
N ARG A 62 9.55 1.40 1.13
CA ARG A 62 9.35 0.62 2.37
C ARG A 62 9.48 -0.89 2.11
N LEU A 63 8.92 -1.39 1.01
CA LEU A 63 9.02 -2.80 0.63
C LEU A 63 10.47 -3.20 0.44
N ILE A 64 11.23 -2.45 -0.38
CA ILE A 64 12.66 -2.71 -0.63
C ILE A 64 13.45 -2.70 0.68
N LYS A 65 13.28 -1.67 1.51
CA LYS A 65 13.96 -1.58 2.82
C LYS A 65 13.64 -2.78 3.71
N SER A 66 12.40 -3.26 3.67
CA SER A 66 11.98 -4.39 4.49
C SER A 66 12.62 -5.72 4.04
N LEU A 67 13.02 -5.84 2.76
CA LEU A 67 13.66 -7.03 2.20
C LEU A 67 15.16 -7.09 2.49
N LEU A 68 15.78 -5.94 2.82
CA LEU A 68 17.19 -5.90 3.18
C LEU A 68 17.38 -6.47 4.61
N PRO A 69 18.44 -7.26 4.85
CA PRO A 69 18.79 -7.68 6.21
C PRO A 69 19.03 -6.44 7.07
N ARG A 70 18.50 -6.41 8.30
CA ARG A 70 18.90 -5.40 9.28
C ARG A 70 20.38 -5.62 9.59
N THR A 71 21.25 -4.77 9.07
CA THR A 71 22.60 -4.63 9.61
C THR A 71 22.45 -3.92 10.96
N SER A 72 22.54 -4.70 12.04
CA SER A 72 22.67 -4.24 13.41
C SER A 72 24.02 -3.59 13.64
#